data_AF-A0A2H0VPU8-F1
#
_entry.id   AF-A0A2H0VPU8-F1
#
_cell.length_a   1.000
_cell.length_b   1.000
_cell.length_c   1.000
_cell.angle_alpha   90.00
_cell.angle_beta   90.00
_cell.angle_gamma   90.00
#
_symmetry.space_group_name_H-M   'P 1'
#
loop_
_entity.id
_entity.type
_entity.pdbx_description
1 polymer ?
#
loop_
_entity_poly.entity_id
_entity_poly.type
_entity_poly.pdbx_seq_one_letter_code
_entity_poly.pdbx_strand_id
1 'polypeptide(L)'
;MTKKNIRPDSTKTETNQKSSTNVIDQYQDHIASFYDSLLVQETVRRKELGLPFSKQDAEEFLQEIQQAFAKKKKHSDDSSSTQPYNKFKNPLINKAKQEGKQTTLKQMQSTSIEDAIQALLKTLSSNTLKVYERGIKDLIEAGLIRLYEKQSSVESSPRSLYDFANVPHDLILEKILSHPSWGPSIKTRNATAYKNLIKYLGTKTEGIITFLTTKSTFPKQRIKEPTRLLSSDQINRVLALLKKENPRDYCLVYLYLFSDLKLNETLKLRKKDLDQQKNRDICNLLSYFQDLNDDDYLFRTRNRKPLDPMQISRTLQRIYDKANIPPVSLRDLKKISSSE
;
A
#
# COMPACT_ATOMS: atom_id res chain seq x y z
N MET A 1 -30.52 38.82 -50.40
CA MET A 1 -30.85 39.81 -49.35
C MET A 1 -31.47 39.08 -48.18
N THR A 2 -30.68 38.82 -47.13
CA THR A 2 -31.17 38.30 -45.85
C THR A 2 -30.16 38.76 -44.78
N LYS A 3 -30.57 39.77 -44.01
CA LYS A 3 -29.87 40.30 -42.83
C LYS A 3 -30.52 39.73 -41.57
N LYS A 4 -29.73 39.80 -40.48
CA LYS A 4 -30.04 39.63 -39.04
C LYS A 4 -29.75 38.23 -38.49
N ASN A 5 -29.19 38.07 -37.30
CA ASN A 5 -28.66 39.00 -36.29
C ASN A 5 -27.82 38.14 -35.34
N ILE A 6 -26.53 38.47 -35.16
CA ILE A 6 -25.70 37.87 -34.11
C ILE A 6 -25.72 38.85 -32.92
N ARG A 7 -26.26 38.42 -31.78
CA ARG A 7 -26.11 39.12 -30.49
C ARG A 7 -24.82 38.63 -29.81
N PRO A 8 -24.00 39.52 -29.23
CA PRO A 8 -22.94 39.13 -28.31
C PRO A 8 -23.50 39.06 -26.88
N ASP A 9 -23.27 37.93 -26.20
CA ASP A 9 -23.59 37.79 -24.79
C ASP A 9 -22.34 38.12 -23.97
N SER A 10 -22.31 39.32 -23.40
CA SER A 10 -21.33 39.77 -22.43
C SER A 10 -21.98 39.79 -21.06
N THR A 11 -21.63 38.85 -20.17
CA THR A 11 -21.62 39.03 -18.71
C THR A 11 -21.23 37.72 -18.02
N LYS A 12 -20.12 37.74 -17.27
CA LYS A 12 -19.91 37.17 -15.92
C LYS A 12 -18.42 36.90 -15.67
N THR A 13 -17.73 37.95 -15.25
CA THR A 13 -16.35 37.89 -14.75
C THR A 13 -16.25 38.56 -13.38
N GLU A 14 -17.16 38.25 -12.46
CA GLU A 14 -17.12 38.81 -11.09
C GLU A 14 -17.59 37.79 -10.05
N THR A 15 -16.79 36.74 -9.80
CA THR A 15 -16.96 35.90 -8.60
C THR A 15 -15.68 35.25 -8.06
N ASN A 16 -14.50 35.52 -8.62
CA ASN A 16 -13.27 34.77 -8.27
C ASN A 16 -12.28 35.46 -7.32
N GLN A 17 -12.65 36.57 -6.67
CA GLN A 17 -11.74 37.26 -5.74
C GLN A 17 -12.04 37.10 -4.25
N LYS A 18 -13.13 36.41 -3.85
CA LYS A 18 -13.47 36.20 -2.43
C LYS A 18 -13.16 34.79 -1.88
N SER A 19 -12.66 33.86 -2.69
CA SER A 19 -12.37 32.49 -2.26
C SER A 19 -10.90 32.21 -1.93
N SER A 20 -9.96 33.10 -2.27
CA SER A 20 -8.52 32.87 -2.05
C SER A 20 -8.02 33.23 -0.64
N THR A 21 -8.71 34.12 0.08
CA THR A 21 -8.34 34.53 1.44
C THR A 21 -8.61 33.43 2.48
N ASN A 22 -9.64 32.60 2.25
CA ASN A 22 -10.10 31.60 3.22
C ASN A 22 -9.15 30.39 3.36
N VAL A 23 -8.29 30.14 2.35
CA VAL A 23 -7.36 29.01 2.37
C VAL A 23 -6.12 29.33 3.22
N ILE A 24 -5.64 30.58 3.19
CA ILE A 24 -4.45 30.97 3.97
C ILE A 24 -4.77 30.94 5.47
N ASP A 25 -5.95 31.41 5.86
CA ASP A 25 -6.39 31.41 7.26
C ASP A 25 -6.58 29.97 7.80
N GLN A 26 -7.04 29.03 6.96
CA GLN A 26 -7.13 27.61 7.32
C GLN A 26 -5.77 26.96 7.62
N TYR A 27 -4.68 27.45 7.01
CA TYR A 27 -3.34 26.91 7.27
C TYR A 27 -2.61 27.61 8.42
N GLN A 28 -3.04 28.80 8.86
CA GLN A 28 -2.40 29.50 9.97
C GLN A 28 -2.47 28.69 11.27
N ASP A 29 -3.61 28.08 11.57
CA ASP A 29 -3.79 27.24 12.76
C ASP A 29 -2.92 25.97 12.71
N HIS A 30 -2.78 25.35 11.53
CA HIS A 30 -1.91 24.19 11.34
C HIS A 30 -0.42 24.55 11.47
N ILE A 31 -0.03 25.73 10.98
CA ILE A 31 1.33 26.25 11.08
C ILE A 31 1.66 26.56 12.55
N ALA A 32 0.75 27.20 13.28
CA ALA A 32 0.91 27.47 14.71
C ALA A 32 1.07 26.17 15.50
N SER A 33 0.18 25.20 15.28
CA SER A 33 0.25 23.88 15.92
C SER A 33 1.55 23.13 15.62
N PHE A 34 2.09 23.28 14.40
CA PHE A 34 3.39 22.71 14.03
C PHE A 34 4.55 23.34 14.84
N TYR A 35 4.60 24.67 14.94
CA TYR A 35 5.64 25.36 15.71
C TYR A 35 5.56 25.03 17.21
N ASP A 36 4.35 24.94 17.77
CA ASP A 36 4.13 24.52 19.16
C ASP A 36 4.65 23.11 19.40
N SER A 37 4.41 22.18 18.46
CA SER A 37 4.91 20.81 18.58
C SER A 37 6.45 20.72 18.58
N LEU A 38 7.12 21.56 17.78
CA LEU A 38 8.58 21.63 17.74
C LEU A 38 9.15 22.25 19.02
N LEU A 39 8.50 23.28 19.55
CA LEU A 39 8.87 23.89 20.83
C LEU A 39 8.75 22.89 21.99
N VAL A 40 7.66 22.10 22.04
CA VAL A 40 7.48 21.07 23.06
C VAL A 40 8.59 20.02 22.96
N GLN A 41 8.95 19.57 21.75
CA GLN A 41 10.04 18.62 21.56
C GLN A 41 11.40 19.17 22.01
N GLU A 42 11.72 20.42 21.65
CA GLU A 42 12.99 21.04 22.03
C GLU A 42 13.05 21.33 23.54
N THR A 43 11.92 21.71 24.15
CA THR A 43 11.81 21.89 25.61
C THR A 43 12.12 20.58 26.34
N VAL A 44 11.53 19.45 25.88
CA VAL A 44 11.79 18.13 26.46
C VAL A 44 13.26 17.76 26.29
N ARG A 45 13.83 17.95 25.10
CA ARG A 45 15.25 17.66 24.81
C ARG A 45 16.20 18.44 25.72
N ARG A 46 15.98 19.75 25.90
CA ARG A 46 16.83 20.58 26.77
C ARG A 46 16.68 20.22 28.26
N LYS A 47 15.45 19.88 28.69
CA LYS A 47 15.21 19.37 30.04
C LYS A 47 15.97 18.06 30.31
N GLU A 48 16.02 17.14 29.36
CA GLU A 48 16.81 15.90 29.46
C GLU A 48 18.32 16.18 29.56
N LEU A 49 18.79 17.27 28.94
CA LEU A 49 20.19 17.71 28.99
C LEU A 49 20.52 18.57 30.22
N GLY A 50 19.56 18.81 31.13
CA GLY A 50 19.73 19.69 32.28
C GLY A 50 19.94 21.16 31.91
N LEU A 51 19.57 21.55 30.68
CA LEU A 51 19.69 22.92 30.19
C LEU A 51 18.37 23.67 30.47
N PRO A 52 18.42 24.87 31.07
CA PRO A 52 17.22 25.70 31.19
C PRO A 52 16.72 26.07 29.79
N PHE A 53 15.40 26.11 29.62
CA PHE A 53 14.76 26.60 28.40
C PHE A 53 13.97 27.85 28.73
N SER A 54 14.58 29.00 28.52
CA SER A 54 13.96 30.29 28.77
C SER A 54 13.03 30.69 27.62
N LYS A 55 12.20 31.71 27.86
CA LYS A 55 11.38 32.32 26.80
C LYS A 55 12.24 32.86 25.65
N GLN A 56 13.43 33.38 25.96
CA GLN A 56 14.37 33.90 24.97
C GLN A 56 14.95 32.77 24.10
N ASP A 57 15.26 31.62 24.69
CA ASP A 57 15.70 30.42 23.94
C ASP A 57 14.62 29.93 22.97
N ALA A 58 13.35 29.97 23.38
CA ALA A 58 12.22 29.59 22.54
C ALA A 58 12.07 30.54 21.33
N GLU A 59 12.22 31.85 21.56
CA GLU A 59 12.16 32.86 20.50
C GLU A 59 13.34 32.73 19.53
N GLU A 60 14.56 32.51 20.01
CA GLU A 60 15.75 32.26 19.18
C GLU A 60 15.59 30.99 18.34
N PHE A 61 15.13 29.89 18.94
CA PHE A 61 14.88 28.62 18.24
C PHE A 61 13.82 28.78 17.14
N LEU A 62 12.72 29.48 17.42
CA LEU A 62 11.71 29.77 16.40
C LEU A 62 12.25 30.65 15.28
N GLN A 63 13.07 31.66 15.59
CA GLN A 63 13.72 32.50 14.58
C GLN A 63 14.69 31.69 13.71
N GLU A 64 15.47 30.78 14.27
CA GLU A 64 16.34 29.88 13.50
C GLU A 64 15.54 29.00 12.53
N ILE A 65 14.44 28.42 12.99
CA ILE A 65 13.55 27.62 12.14
C ILE A 65 12.95 28.48 11.02
N GLN A 66 12.43 29.67 11.36
CA GLN A 66 11.87 30.61 10.37
C GLN A 66 12.91 31.06 9.36
N GLN A 67 14.15 31.37 9.78
CA GLN A 67 15.25 31.73 8.89
C GLN A 67 15.67 30.55 8.01
N ALA A 68 15.68 29.31 8.53
CA ALA A 68 15.96 28.12 7.75
C ALA A 68 14.89 27.87 6.68
N PHE A 69 13.60 28.10 7.01
CA PHE A 69 12.51 28.05 6.04
C PHE A 69 12.58 29.20 5.03
N ALA A 70 12.90 30.43 5.46
CA ALA A 70 13.04 31.58 4.57
C ALA A 70 14.25 31.45 3.63
N LYS A 71 15.37 30.89 4.09
CA LYS A 71 16.54 30.53 3.24
C LYS A 71 16.16 29.44 2.24
N LYS A 72 15.38 28.43 2.64
CA LYS A 72 14.81 27.45 1.70
C LYS A 72 13.81 28.09 0.73
N LYS A 73 13.07 29.13 1.15
CA LYS A 73 12.11 29.84 0.31
C LYS A 73 12.76 30.77 -0.70
N LYS A 74 13.87 31.44 -0.35
CA LYS A 74 14.73 32.13 -1.33
C LYS A 74 15.37 31.19 -2.36
N HIS A 75 15.48 29.91 -2.06
CA HIS A 75 15.82 28.86 -3.03
C HIS A 75 14.59 28.25 -3.74
N SER A 76 13.37 28.58 -3.32
CA SER A 76 12.13 28.06 -3.91
C SER A 76 11.32 29.10 -4.67
N ASP A 77 11.54 30.40 -4.51
CA ASP A 77 10.81 31.44 -5.28
C ASP A 77 11.39 31.63 -6.70
N ASP A 78 12.44 30.87 -7.04
CA ASP A 78 12.84 30.51 -8.42
C ASP A 78 12.12 29.22 -8.92
N SER A 79 10.97 28.84 -8.34
CA SER A 79 10.22 27.64 -8.74
C SER A 79 9.42 27.80 -10.04
N SER A 80 10.12 28.10 -11.14
CA SER A 80 9.95 27.34 -12.38
C SER A 80 11.12 26.35 -12.58
N SER A 81 11.88 26.08 -11.53
CA SER A 81 12.88 25.01 -11.51
C SER A 81 12.20 23.65 -11.23
N THR A 82 11.59 23.07 -12.27
CA THR A 82 11.98 21.69 -12.61
C THR A 82 13.49 21.70 -12.71
N GLN A 83 14.23 21.42 -11.63
CA GLN A 83 15.62 21.05 -11.81
C GLN A 83 15.55 19.78 -12.66
N PRO A 84 15.99 19.83 -13.93
CA PRO A 84 16.06 18.62 -14.69
C PRO A 84 16.98 17.69 -13.90
N TYR A 85 16.59 16.42 -13.75
CA TYR A 85 17.41 15.36 -13.16
C TYR A 85 18.67 15.08 -14.02
N ASN A 86 19.35 16.13 -14.49
CA ASN A 86 20.31 16.09 -15.59
C ASN A 86 21.72 15.66 -15.19
N LYS A 87 21.99 15.27 -13.92
CA LYS A 87 23.38 14.96 -13.52
C LYS A 87 23.59 13.86 -12.49
N PHE A 88 22.59 13.04 -12.13
CA PHE A 88 22.94 11.81 -11.42
C PHE A 88 23.61 10.86 -12.41
N LYS A 89 24.92 10.61 -12.20
CA LYS A 89 25.68 9.61 -12.95
C LYS A 89 25.94 8.45 -12.02
N ASN A 90 25.39 7.29 -12.34
CA ASN A 90 25.57 6.12 -11.50
C ASN A 90 27.05 5.69 -11.52
N PRO A 91 27.74 5.68 -10.36
CA PRO A 91 29.17 5.32 -10.28
C PRO A 91 29.42 3.89 -10.75
N LEU A 92 28.43 2.99 -10.66
CA LEU A 92 28.54 1.60 -11.07
C LEU A 92 28.63 1.44 -12.58
N ILE A 93 28.13 2.40 -13.37
CA ILE A 93 28.30 2.39 -14.83
C ILE A 93 29.77 2.59 -15.20
N ASN A 94 30.46 3.53 -14.55
CA ASN A 94 31.89 3.75 -14.79
C ASN A 94 32.73 2.55 -14.36
N LYS A 95 32.39 1.96 -13.20
CA LYS A 95 33.01 0.72 -12.73
C LYS A 95 32.80 -0.43 -13.74
N ALA A 96 31.58 -0.62 -14.24
CA ALA A 96 31.28 -1.64 -15.24
C ALA A 96 32.06 -1.44 -16.55
N LYS A 97 32.27 -0.19 -16.99
CA LYS A 97 33.15 0.12 -18.14
C LYS A 97 34.60 -0.29 -17.89
N GLN A 98 35.12 -0.03 -16.69
CA GLN A 98 36.47 -0.42 -16.29
C GLN A 98 36.64 -1.94 -16.17
N GLU A 99 35.60 -2.64 -15.71
CA GLU A 99 35.54 -4.11 -15.61
C GLU A 99 35.31 -4.82 -16.96
N GLY A 100 35.19 -4.08 -18.07
CA GLY A 100 34.99 -4.68 -19.39
C GLY A 100 33.57 -5.18 -19.68
N LYS A 101 32.56 -4.77 -18.91
CA LYS A 101 31.14 -5.18 -19.06
C LYS A 101 30.40 -4.47 -20.19
N GLN A 102 31.07 -4.29 -21.33
CA GLN A 102 30.54 -3.56 -22.49
C GLN A 102 29.30 -4.22 -23.10
N THR A 103 29.24 -5.55 -23.08
CA THR A 103 28.08 -6.33 -23.56
C THR A 103 26.83 -6.03 -22.75
N THR A 104 26.93 -6.07 -21.42
CA THR A 104 25.84 -5.78 -20.48
C THR A 104 25.36 -4.34 -20.63
N LEU A 105 26.29 -3.38 -20.77
CA LEU A 105 25.93 -1.97 -21.01
C LEU A 105 25.20 -1.78 -22.34
N LYS A 106 25.64 -2.43 -23.43
CA LYS A 106 24.94 -2.40 -24.72
C LYS A 106 23.55 -3.00 -24.63
N GLN A 107 23.39 -4.12 -23.91
CA GLN A 107 22.09 -4.73 -23.68
C GLN A 107 21.16 -3.80 -22.87
N MET A 108 21.69 -3.13 -21.85
CA MET A 108 20.92 -2.16 -21.06
C MET A 108 20.46 -0.97 -21.90
N GLN A 109 21.23 -0.55 -22.90
CA GLN A 109 20.85 0.52 -23.83
C GLN A 109 19.74 0.09 -24.79
N SER A 110 19.69 -1.19 -25.19
CA SER A 110 18.66 -1.72 -26.09
C SER A 110 17.40 -2.25 -25.38
N THR A 111 17.48 -2.54 -24.08
CA THR A 111 16.36 -3.07 -23.31
C THR A 111 15.54 -1.95 -22.68
N SER A 112 14.24 -1.92 -22.95
CA SER A 112 13.30 -0.98 -22.34
C SER A 112 12.97 -1.37 -20.89
N ILE A 113 12.50 -0.40 -20.09
CA ILE A 113 12.09 -0.67 -18.70
C ILE A 113 10.79 -1.50 -18.70
N GLU A 114 9.92 -1.27 -19.68
CA GLU A 114 8.67 -1.97 -19.92
C GLU A 114 8.91 -3.46 -20.12
N ASP A 115 9.84 -3.81 -21.02
CA ASP A 115 10.18 -5.20 -21.30
C ASP A 115 10.72 -5.90 -20.05
N ALA A 116 11.55 -5.19 -19.28
CA ALA A 116 12.08 -5.73 -18.03
C ALA A 116 11.00 -5.92 -16.95
N ILE A 117 10.05 -4.99 -16.84
CA ILE A 117 8.87 -5.13 -15.97
C ILE A 117 8.04 -6.33 -16.41
N GLN A 118 7.69 -6.45 -17.69
CA GLN A 118 6.93 -7.58 -18.20
C GLN A 118 7.64 -8.91 -17.97
N ALA A 119 8.96 -8.94 -18.17
CA ALA A 119 9.78 -10.12 -17.91
C ALA A 119 9.78 -10.50 -16.42
N LEU A 120 9.86 -9.53 -15.51
CA LEU A 120 9.71 -9.78 -14.07
C LEU A 120 8.33 -10.36 -13.76
N LEU A 121 7.25 -9.74 -14.26
CA LEU A 121 5.88 -10.14 -13.96
C LEU A 121 5.60 -11.59 -14.41
N LYS A 122 6.16 -12.02 -15.54
CA LYS A 122 6.06 -13.41 -16.04
C LYS A 122 6.67 -14.47 -15.10
N THR A 123 7.55 -14.08 -14.16
CA THR A 123 8.15 -15.01 -13.19
C THR A 123 7.31 -15.21 -11.92
N LEU A 124 6.24 -14.45 -11.74
CA LEU A 124 5.47 -14.43 -10.49
C LEU A 124 4.27 -15.39 -10.55
N SER A 125 3.91 -15.95 -9.40
CA SER A 125 2.65 -16.69 -9.26
C SER A 125 1.44 -15.76 -9.40
N SER A 126 0.28 -16.28 -9.80
CA SER A 126 -0.91 -15.47 -10.12
C SER A 126 -1.36 -14.51 -9.00
N ASN A 127 -1.24 -14.91 -7.73
CA ASN A 127 -1.58 -14.04 -6.60
C ASN A 127 -0.54 -12.93 -6.39
N THR A 128 0.74 -13.27 -6.47
CA THR A 128 1.84 -12.30 -6.33
C THR A 128 1.85 -11.32 -7.50
N LEU A 129 1.58 -11.82 -8.71
CA LEU A 129 1.47 -11.05 -9.95
C LEU A 129 0.49 -9.89 -9.77
N LYS A 130 -0.76 -10.15 -9.36
CA LYS A 130 -1.78 -9.10 -9.19
C LYS A 130 -1.36 -7.99 -8.22
N VAL A 131 -0.68 -8.36 -7.13
CA VAL A 131 -0.20 -7.40 -6.13
C VAL A 131 0.93 -6.54 -6.71
N TYR A 132 1.85 -7.15 -7.46
CA TYR A 132 2.97 -6.48 -8.09
C TYR A 132 2.54 -5.61 -9.27
N GLU A 133 1.69 -6.10 -10.16
CA GLU A 133 1.08 -5.34 -11.26
C GLU A 133 0.42 -4.08 -10.73
N ARG A 134 -0.38 -4.20 -9.65
CA ARG A 134 -1.00 -3.03 -9.02
C ARG A 134 0.03 -2.06 -8.46
N GLY A 135 1.05 -2.57 -7.76
CA GLY A 135 2.11 -1.72 -7.21
C GLY A 135 2.91 -0.99 -8.29
N ILE A 136 3.33 -1.69 -9.34
CA ILE A 136 4.04 -1.11 -10.49
C ILE A 136 3.17 -0.08 -11.21
N LYS A 137 1.88 -0.38 -11.44
CA LYS A 137 0.94 0.56 -12.04
C LYS A 137 0.82 1.85 -11.22
N ASP A 138 0.65 1.76 -9.91
CA ASP A 138 0.57 2.94 -9.04
C ASP A 138 1.89 3.76 -9.09
N LEU A 139 3.05 3.10 -9.18
CA LEU A 139 4.36 3.77 -9.33
C LEU A 139 4.50 4.49 -10.67
N ILE A 140 3.96 3.92 -11.74
CA ILE A 140 3.93 4.54 -13.07
C ILE A 140 2.99 5.75 -13.07
N GLU A 141 1.78 5.60 -12.50
CA GLU A 141 0.80 6.68 -12.39
C GLU A 141 1.31 7.85 -11.54
N ALA A 142 2.09 7.57 -10.49
CA ALA A 142 2.77 8.58 -9.68
C ALA A 142 4.02 9.18 -10.34
N GLY A 143 4.41 8.71 -11.54
CA GLY A 143 5.60 9.18 -12.25
C GLY A 143 6.93 8.80 -11.59
N LEU A 144 6.92 7.83 -10.68
CA LEU A 144 8.10 7.30 -9.97
C LEU A 144 8.83 6.23 -10.81
N ILE A 145 8.08 5.54 -11.67
CA ILE A 145 8.61 4.80 -12.82
C ILE A 145 8.05 5.52 -14.05
N ARG A 146 8.91 5.82 -15.01
CA ARG A 146 8.50 6.49 -16.25
C ARG A 146 8.64 5.50 -17.40
N LEU A 147 7.60 5.45 -18.22
CA LEU A 147 7.50 4.57 -19.39
C LEU A 147 7.53 5.40 -20.69
N TYR A 148 7.82 4.75 -21.81
CA TYR A 148 7.97 5.32 -23.16
C TYR A 148 6.70 6.00 -23.68
N GLU A 149 5.53 5.40 -23.51
CA GLU A 149 4.30 5.82 -24.22
C GLU A 149 3.54 6.99 -23.58
N LYS A 150 3.92 7.48 -22.38
CA LYS A 150 3.03 8.31 -21.55
C LYS A 150 3.41 9.78 -21.36
N GLN A 151 4.28 10.39 -22.16
CA GLN A 151 4.59 11.82 -22.00
C GLN A 151 4.62 12.63 -23.29
N SER A 152 3.72 13.61 -23.36
CA SER A 152 3.58 14.66 -24.38
C SER A 152 4.59 15.81 -24.22
N SER A 153 5.58 15.70 -23.32
CA SER A 153 6.54 16.76 -23.01
C SER A 153 7.98 16.35 -23.33
N VAL A 154 8.68 17.24 -24.03
CA VAL A 154 9.94 17.02 -24.77
C VAL A 154 11.17 16.78 -23.87
N GLU A 155 11.08 16.96 -22.54
CA GLU A 155 12.25 16.89 -21.66
C GLU A 155 12.00 16.04 -20.41
N SER A 156 12.33 14.73 -20.45
CA SER A 156 13.06 13.98 -19.39
C SER A 156 12.84 12.45 -19.41
N SER A 157 13.87 11.70 -19.84
CA SER A 157 13.98 10.23 -19.92
C SER A 157 14.09 9.53 -18.55
N PRO A 158 13.65 8.27 -18.44
CA PRO A 158 14.48 7.13 -18.85
C PRO A 158 13.78 6.21 -19.87
N ARG A 159 14.46 5.93 -20.99
CA ARG A 159 13.93 5.13 -22.12
C ARG A 159 14.46 3.69 -22.13
N SER A 160 15.59 3.49 -21.47
CA SER A 160 16.32 2.23 -21.44
C SER A 160 16.68 1.86 -20.00
N LEU A 161 17.06 0.61 -19.77
CA LEU A 161 17.65 0.21 -18.49
C LEU A 161 18.94 1.01 -18.18
N TYR A 162 19.66 1.46 -19.20
CA TYR A 162 20.84 2.33 -19.03
C TYR A 162 20.47 3.69 -18.45
N ASP A 163 19.39 4.31 -18.93
CA ASP A 163 18.90 5.57 -18.37
C ASP A 163 18.33 5.35 -16.96
N PHE A 164 17.59 4.26 -16.77
CA PHE A 164 17.03 3.91 -15.48
C PHE A 164 18.11 3.69 -14.41
N ALA A 165 19.26 3.13 -14.80
CA ALA A 165 20.42 2.99 -13.93
C ALA A 165 20.96 4.33 -13.43
N ASN A 166 20.73 5.44 -14.16
CA ASN A 166 21.09 6.80 -13.75
C ASN A 166 19.99 7.50 -12.95
N VAL A 167 19.08 6.73 -12.34
CA VAL A 167 18.12 7.24 -11.37
C VAL A 167 18.63 6.93 -9.95
N PRO A 168 18.60 7.89 -9.01
CA PRO A 168 18.93 7.61 -7.61
C PRO A 168 17.81 6.79 -6.96
N HIS A 169 17.87 5.46 -7.09
CA HIS A 169 16.82 4.54 -6.65
C HIS A 169 16.51 4.63 -5.15
N ASP A 170 17.49 4.98 -4.31
CA ASP A 170 17.30 5.24 -2.89
C ASP A 170 16.29 6.40 -2.67
N LEU A 171 16.43 7.50 -3.42
CA LEU A 171 15.51 8.65 -3.35
C LEU A 171 14.13 8.32 -3.89
N ILE A 172 14.02 7.47 -4.92
CA ILE A 172 12.70 7.01 -5.40
C ILE A 172 12.00 6.22 -4.32
N LEU A 173 12.72 5.34 -3.64
CA LEU A 173 12.18 4.54 -2.56
C LEU A 173 11.75 5.40 -1.35
N GLU A 174 12.50 6.44 -1.01
CA GLU A 174 12.09 7.44 -0.03
C GLU A 174 10.78 8.14 -0.45
N LYS A 175 10.69 8.59 -1.71
CA LYS A 175 9.47 9.20 -2.26
C LYS A 175 8.25 8.28 -2.20
N ILE A 176 8.44 6.98 -2.43
CA ILE A 176 7.37 5.98 -2.29
C ILE A 176 6.86 5.95 -0.84
N LEU A 177 7.77 5.95 0.13
CA LEU A 177 7.44 5.86 1.55
C LEU A 177 6.88 7.18 2.11
N SER A 178 7.28 8.32 1.55
CA SER A 178 6.81 9.65 1.94
C SER A 178 5.58 10.12 1.15
N HIS A 179 5.03 9.31 0.23
CA HIS A 179 3.91 9.73 -0.64
C HIS A 179 2.69 10.22 0.18
N PRO A 180 2.14 11.41 -0.09
CA PRO A 180 1.14 12.03 0.79
C PRO A 180 -0.22 11.33 0.75
N SER A 181 -0.66 10.85 -0.42
CA SER A 181 -2.00 10.25 -0.57
C SER A 181 -2.04 8.73 -0.35
N TRP A 182 -0.91 8.07 -0.11
CA TRP A 182 -0.87 6.62 0.06
C TRP A 182 -0.95 6.24 1.53
N GLY A 183 -1.92 5.39 1.87
CA GLY A 183 -1.98 4.75 3.17
C GLY A 183 -0.75 3.85 3.44
N PRO A 184 -0.44 3.51 4.70
CA PRO A 184 0.75 2.72 5.05
C PRO A 184 0.86 1.37 4.31
N SER A 185 -0.26 0.69 4.09
CA SER A 185 -0.31 -0.59 3.36
C SER A 185 0.04 -0.43 1.89
N ILE A 186 -0.45 0.65 1.25
CA ILE A 186 -0.15 0.98 -0.15
C ILE A 186 1.33 1.35 -0.29
N LYS A 187 1.85 2.20 0.60
CA LYS A 187 3.29 2.54 0.65
C LYS A 187 4.16 1.29 0.74
N THR A 188 3.82 0.39 1.66
CA THR A 188 4.57 -0.87 1.86
C THR A 188 4.51 -1.77 0.63
N ARG A 189 3.32 -1.96 0.03
CA ARG A 189 3.14 -2.71 -1.21
C ARG A 189 3.99 -2.13 -2.34
N ASN A 190 3.87 -0.83 -2.59
CA ASN A 190 4.53 -0.16 -3.70
C ASN A 190 6.06 -0.15 -3.51
N ALA A 191 6.53 0.08 -2.28
CA ALA A 191 7.96 -0.02 -1.95
C ALA A 191 8.48 -1.44 -2.11
N THR A 192 7.69 -2.46 -1.76
CA THR A 192 8.05 -3.87 -1.96
C THR A 192 8.13 -4.22 -3.45
N ALA A 193 7.15 -3.78 -4.25
CA ALA A 193 7.17 -3.97 -5.71
C ALA A 193 8.42 -3.32 -6.32
N TYR A 194 8.72 -2.07 -5.94
CA TYR A 194 9.90 -1.35 -6.41
C TYR A 194 11.21 -2.03 -6.01
N LYS A 195 11.37 -2.40 -4.73
CA LYS A 195 12.57 -3.10 -4.24
C LYS A 195 12.83 -4.40 -4.99
N ASN A 196 11.77 -5.17 -5.26
CA ASN A 196 11.91 -6.43 -5.97
C ASN A 196 12.19 -6.21 -7.47
N LEU A 197 11.66 -5.15 -8.08
CA LEU A 197 12.09 -4.73 -9.41
C LEU A 197 13.58 -4.39 -9.44
N ILE A 198 14.06 -3.55 -8.51
CA ILE A 198 15.50 -3.22 -8.43
C ILE A 198 16.34 -4.47 -8.17
N LYS A 199 15.90 -5.39 -7.29
CA LYS A 199 16.60 -6.66 -7.05
C LYS A 199 16.69 -7.52 -8.31
N TYR A 200 15.58 -7.65 -9.04
CA TYR A 200 15.53 -8.38 -10.30
C TYR A 200 16.47 -7.77 -11.34
N LEU A 201 16.40 -6.45 -11.51
CA LEU A 201 17.27 -5.71 -12.43
C LEU A 201 18.74 -5.79 -12.03
N GLY A 202 19.05 -5.76 -10.73
CA GLY A 202 20.39 -5.96 -10.22
C GLY A 202 20.97 -7.31 -10.65
N THR A 203 20.20 -8.40 -10.56
CA THR A 203 20.65 -9.69 -11.09
C THR A 203 20.83 -9.67 -12.60
N LYS A 204 19.93 -9.03 -13.35
CA LYS A 204 19.96 -8.97 -14.83
C LYS A 204 21.02 -8.03 -15.41
N THR A 205 21.49 -7.07 -14.61
CA THR A 205 22.47 -6.06 -15.03
C THR A 205 23.78 -6.18 -14.25
N GLU A 206 24.06 -7.35 -13.67
CA GLU A 206 25.30 -7.63 -12.93
C GLU A 206 25.60 -6.59 -11.83
N GLY A 207 24.56 -6.13 -11.15
CA GLY A 207 24.62 -5.19 -10.05
C GLY A 207 24.69 -3.73 -10.45
N ILE A 208 24.62 -3.37 -11.75
CA ILE A 208 24.67 -1.97 -12.19
C ILE A 208 23.44 -1.19 -11.71
N ILE A 209 22.25 -1.81 -11.79
CA ILE A 209 21.02 -1.28 -11.21
C ILE A 209 20.85 -1.86 -9.81
N THR A 210 21.19 -1.09 -8.79
CA THR A 210 21.02 -1.48 -7.39
C THR A 210 20.79 -0.24 -6.52
N PHE A 211 20.36 -0.46 -5.28
CA PHE A 211 20.41 0.60 -4.26
C PHE A 211 21.87 0.88 -3.90
N LEU A 212 22.25 2.15 -3.88
CA LEU A 212 23.60 2.55 -3.50
C LEU A 212 23.76 2.55 -1.98
N THR A 213 22.66 2.74 -1.24
CA THR A 213 22.67 2.68 0.22
C THR A 213 21.99 1.39 0.72
N THR A 214 22.66 0.68 1.62
CA THR A 214 22.12 -0.54 2.26
C THR A 214 21.08 -0.23 3.35
N LYS A 215 20.92 1.03 3.74
CA LYS A 215 20.12 1.47 4.89
C LYS A 215 18.67 1.87 4.55
N SER A 216 18.12 1.44 3.42
CA SER A 216 16.68 1.61 3.20
C SER A 216 15.86 0.62 4.03
N THR A 217 15.90 0.81 5.35
CA THR A 217 14.99 0.17 6.29
C THR A 217 13.61 0.73 6.02
N PHE A 218 12.64 -0.14 5.76
CA PHE A 218 11.23 0.27 5.83
C PHE A 218 11.02 0.99 7.17
N PRO A 219 10.20 2.06 7.22
CA PRO A 219 9.80 2.63 8.49
C PRO A 219 9.37 1.47 9.41
N LYS A 220 9.93 1.45 10.63
CA LYS A 220 9.70 0.37 11.60
C LYS A 220 8.20 0.08 11.62
N GLN A 221 7.89 -1.21 11.50
CA GLN A 221 6.53 -1.71 11.30
C GLN A 221 5.54 -0.98 12.19
N ARG A 222 4.42 -0.59 11.57
CA ARG A 222 3.20 -0.09 12.20
C ARG A 222 3.06 -0.70 13.59
N ILE A 223 2.90 0.14 14.63
CA ILE A 223 2.37 -0.33 15.92
C ILE A 223 1.11 -1.10 15.55
N LYS A 224 1.14 -2.43 15.70
CA LYS A 224 -0.02 -3.25 15.38
C LYS A 224 -1.09 -2.78 16.34
N GLU A 225 -2.15 -2.16 15.80
CA GLU A 225 -3.32 -1.85 16.61
C GLU A 225 -3.72 -3.15 17.33
N PRO A 226 -3.96 -3.08 18.65
CA PRO A 226 -4.35 -4.25 19.41
C PRO A 226 -5.55 -4.87 18.70
N THR A 227 -5.38 -6.12 18.30
CA THR A 227 -6.44 -6.86 17.61
C THR A 227 -7.59 -6.99 18.60
N ARG A 228 -8.77 -6.45 18.26
CA ARG A 228 -9.96 -6.63 19.10
C ARG A 228 -10.31 -8.12 19.11
N LEU A 229 -10.20 -8.73 20.28
CA LEU A 229 -10.57 -10.12 20.50
C LEU A 229 -12.00 -10.17 21.02
N LEU A 230 -12.78 -11.13 20.52
CA LEU A 230 -14.09 -11.44 21.09
C LEU A 230 -13.92 -12.31 22.34
N SER A 231 -14.83 -12.16 23.30
CA SER A 231 -14.96 -13.11 24.41
C SER A 231 -15.59 -14.43 23.94
N SER A 232 -15.40 -15.49 24.72
CA SER A 232 -15.99 -16.82 24.45
C SER A 232 -17.52 -16.74 24.36
N ASP A 233 -18.18 -15.91 25.19
CA ASP A 233 -19.62 -15.63 25.12
C ASP A 233 -20.03 -14.97 23.80
N GLN A 234 -19.24 -14.01 23.31
CA GLN A 234 -19.48 -13.38 22.02
C GLN A 234 -19.32 -14.36 20.86
N ILE A 235 -18.31 -15.23 20.91
CA ILE A 235 -18.11 -16.29 19.91
C ILE A 235 -19.30 -17.25 19.91
N ASN A 236 -19.72 -17.71 21.09
CA ASN A 236 -20.87 -18.60 21.23
C ASN A 236 -22.15 -17.96 20.69
N ARG A 237 -22.36 -16.65 20.93
CA ARG A 237 -23.50 -15.91 20.36
C ARG A 237 -23.45 -15.82 18.84
N VAL A 238 -22.28 -15.56 18.26
CA VAL A 238 -22.07 -15.55 16.80
C VAL A 238 -22.36 -16.92 16.21
N LEU A 239 -21.83 -17.98 16.80
CA LEU A 239 -22.04 -19.37 16.38
C LEU A 239 -23.52 -19.78 16.49
N ALA A 240 -24.21 -19.43 17.58
CA ALA A 240 -25.63 -19.72 17.74
C ALA A 240 -26.49 -19.03 16.68
N LEU A 241 -26.21 -17.77 16.36
CA LEU A 241 -26.90 -17.03 15.29
C LEU A 241 -26.62 -17.63 13.91
N LEU A 242 -25.36 -17.97 13.62
CA LEU A 242 -25.01 -18.67 12.39
C LEU A 242 -25.74 -20.01 12.27
N LYS A 243 -25.80 -20.80 13.35
CA LYS A 243 -26.46 -22.11 13.35
C LYS A 243 -27.94 -21.99 13.03
N LYS A 244 -28.59 -20.93 13.50
CA LYS A 244 -30.01 -20.65 13.24
C LYS A 244 -30.27 -20.15 11.82
N GLU A 245 -29.47 -19.23 11.32
CA GLU A 245 -29.76 -18.54 10.05
C GLU A 245 -29.14 -19.21 8.83
N ASN A 246 -27.93 -19.76 8.99
CA ASN A 246 -27.17 -20.37 7.92
C ASN A 246 -26.32 -21.53 8.47
N PRO A 247 -26.93 -22.73 8.67
CA PRO A 247 -26.26 -23.90 9.22
C PRO A 247 -24.98 -24.29 8.47
N ARG A 248 -24.92 -24.02 7.15
CA ARG A 248 -23.72 -24.26 6.34
C ARG A 248 -22.57 -23.37 6.76
N ASP A 249 -22.80 -22.06 6.84
CA ASP A 249 -21.77 -21.09 7.24
C ASP A 249 -21.39 -21.29 8.71
N TYR A 250 -22.32 -21.75 9.57
CA TYR A 250 -21.99 -22.25 10.92
C TYR A 250 -20.98 -23.40 10.88
N CYS A 251 -21.26 -24.46 10.13
CA CYS A 251 -20.37 -25.63 10.05
C CYS A 251 -18.97 -25.25 9.54
N LEU A 252 -18.91 -24.33 8.56
CA LEU A 252 -17.66 -23.80 8.03
C LEU A 252 -16.87 -23.06 9.11
N VAL A 253 -17.50 -22.11 9.79
CA VAL A 253 -16.84 -21.31 10.84
C VAL A 253 -16.43 -22.21 12.00
N TYR A 254 -17.30 -23.13 12.42
CA TYR A 254 -16.99 -24.11 13.46
C TYR A 254 -15.74 -24.94 13.11
N LEU A 255 -15.72 -25.59 11.93
CA LEU A 255 -14.54 -26.35 11.49
C LEU A 255 -13.29 -25.48 11.39
N TYR A 256 -13.43 -24.24 10.94
CA TYR A 256 -12.30 -23.33 10.84
C TYR A 256 -11.70 -22.94 12.21
N LEU A 257 -12.56 -22.72 13.22
CA LEU A 257 -12.13 -22.33 14.56
C LEU A 257 -11.54 -23.49 15.37
N PHE A 258 -12.10 -24.69 15.21
CA PHE A 258 -11.75 -25.88 16.00
C PHE A 258 -10.85 -26.88 15.26
N SER A 259 -10.22 -26.45 14.16
CA SER A 259 -9.18 -27.23 13.48
C SER A 259 -7.95 -26.38 13.21
N ASP A 260 -6.82 -27.01 12.87
CA ASP A 260 -5.59 -26.30 12.48
C ASP A 260 -5.63 -25.75 11.05
N LEU A 261 -6.72 -25.99 10.31
CA LEU A 261 -6.84 -25.62 8.91
C LEU A 261 -6.91 -24.10 8.69
N LYS A 262 -6.25 -23.62 7.66
CA LYS A 262 -6.45 -22.25 7.14
C LYS A 262 -7.81 -22.15 6.48
N LEU A 263 -8.36 -20.94 6.39
CA LEU A 263 -9.67 -20.70 5.78
C LEU A 263 -9.78 -21.31 4.37
N ASN A 264 -8.76 -21.14 3.54
CA ASN A 264 -8.74 -21.69 2.18
C ASN A 264 -8.65 -23.23 2.15
N GLU A 265 -8.13 -23.85 3.20
CA GLU A 265 -8.08 -25.31 3.35
C GLU A 265 -9.44 -25.81 3.82
N THR A 266 -10.05 -25.17 4.82
CA THR A 266 -11.42 -25.47 5.28
C THR A 266 -12.43 -25.38 4.13
N LEU A 267 -12.35 -24.34 3.31
CA LEU A 267 -13.21 -24.15 2.13
C LEU A 267 -13.04 -25.23 1.05
N LYS A 268 -11.90 -25.92 1.04
CA LYS A 268 -11.56 -26.97 0.07
C LYS A 268 -11.72 -28.37 0.63
N LEU A 269 -12.19 -28.52 1.87
CA LEU A 269 -12.51 -29.84 2.43
C LEU A 269 -13.54 -30.54 1.57
N ARG A 270 -13.25 -31.80 1.24
CA ARG A 270 -14.15 -32.72 0.56
C ARG A 270 -14.84 -33.63 1.56
N LYS A 271 -15.91 -34.30 1.13
CA LYS A 271 -16.63 -35.27 1.98
C LYS A 271 -15.69 -36.33 2.54
N LYS A 272 -14.82 -36.88 1.70
CA LYS A 272 -13.84 -37.92 2.10
C LYS A 272 -12.80 -37.46 3.12
N ASP A 273 -12.56 -36.15 3.22
CA ASP A 273 -11.58 -35.60 4.15
C ASP A 273 -12.15 -35.48 5.58
N LEU A 274 -13.46 -35.69 5.75
CA LEU A 274 -14.16 -35.56 7.02
C LEU A 274 -14.36 -36.91 7.70
N ASP A 275 -13.81 -37.06 8.90
CA ASP A 275 -14.13 -38.19 9.78
C ASP A 275 -15.58 -38.05 10.25
N GLN A 276 -16.47 -38.86 9.69
CA GLN A 276 -17.91 -38.79 9.93
C GLN A 276 -18.30 -39.14 11.37
N GLN A 277 -17.53 -40.01 12.04
CA GLN A 277 -17.81 -40.38 13.43
C GLN A 277 -17.49 -39.22 14.36
N LYS A 278 -16.32 -38.59 14.17
CA LYS A 278 -15.91 -37.42 14.98
C LYS A 278 -16.75 -36.18 14.70
N ASN A 279 -17.26 -36.02 13.48
CA ASN A 279 -17.96 -34.81 13.04
C ASN A 279 -19.46 -35.04 12.80
N ARG A 280 -20.07 -36.00 13.50
CA ARG A 280 -21.46 -36.41 13.29
C ARG A 280 -22.45 -35.24 13.32
N ASP A 281 -22.27 -34.30 14.24
CA ASP A 281 -23.15 -33.13 14.36
C ASP A 281 -23.08 -32.21 13.13
N ILE A 282 -21.89 -32.04 12.56
CA ILE A 282 -21.67 -31.25 11.34
C ILE A 282 -22.30 -31.96 10.14
N CYS A 283 -22.09 -33.28 10.03
CA CYS A 283 -22.69 -34.10 8.98
C CYS A 283 -24.23 -34.03 9.03
N ASN A 284 -24.82 -34.02 10.22
CA ASN A 284 -26.27 -33.93 10.40
C ASN A 284 -26.83 -32.52 10.13
N LEU A 285 -26.08 -31.46 10.43
CA LEU A 285 -26.50 -30.07 10.20
C LEU A 285 -26.48 -29.67 8.73
N LEU A 286 -25.62 -30.31 7.93
CA LEU A 286 -25.56 -30.11 6.49
C LEU A 286 -26.59 -31.02 5.81
N SER A 287 -27.79 -30.47 5.53
CA SER A 287 -28.91 -31.24 4.95
C SER A 287 -28.57 -31.97 3.64
N TYR A 288 -27.59 -31.46 2.89
CA TYR A 288 -27.15 -32.02 1.61
C TYR A 288 -25.93 -32.97 1.75
N PHE A 289 -25.45 -33.24 2.96
CA PHE A 289 -24.22 -34.01 3.19
C PHE A 289 -24.33 -35.45 2.67
N GLN A 290 -25.50 -36.06 2.85
CA GLN A 290 -25.75 -37.43 2.38
C GLN A 290 -25.68 -37.52 0.86
N ASP A 291 -26.10 -36.46 0.16
CA ASP A 291 -26.11 -36.38 -1.31
C ASP A 291 -24.74 -36.06 -1.92
N LEU A 292 -23.71 -35.80 -1.10
CA LEU A 292 -22.35 -35.52 -1.57
C LEU A 292 -21.67 -36.82 -2.01
N ASN A 293 -20.95 -36.77 -3.13
CA ASN A 293 -19.93 -37.76 -3.43
C ASN A 293 -18.66 -37.51 -2.61
N ASP A 294 -17.80 -38.51 -2.48
CA ASP A 294 -16.55 -38.43 -1.71
C ASP A 294 -15.63 -37.28 -2.15
N ASP A 295 -15.59 -37.01 -3.46
CA ASP A 295 -14.79 -35.93 -4.04
C ASP A 295 -15.46 -34.55 -4.06
N ASP A 296 -16.71 -34.45 -3.62
CA ASP A 296 -17.41 -33.19 -3.58
C ASP A 296 -16.93 -32.33 -2.40
N TYR A 297 -16.75 -31.03 -2.66
CA TYR A 297 -16.47 -30.04 -1.63
C TYR A 297 -17.65 -29.93 -0.66
N LEU A 298 -17.36 -29.96 0.65
CA LEU A 298 -18.36 -29.76 1.72
C LEU A 298 -19.02 -28.38 1.61
N PHE A 299 -18.20 -27.36 1.35
CA PHE A 299 -18.60 -25.96 1.29
C PHE A 299 -18.57 -25.47 -0.15
N ARG A 300 -19.64 -25.75 -0.89
CA ARG A 300 -19.74 -25.48 -2.33
C ARG A 300 -20.84 -24.50 -2.73
N THR A 301 -20.61 -23.83 -3.84
CA THR A 301 -21.63 -23.11 -4.61
C THR A 301 -22.51 -24.11 -5.38
N ARG A 302 -23.62 -23.63 -5.97
CA ARG A 302 -24.49 -24.45 -6.84
C ARG A 302 -23.73 -25.10 -8.01
N ASN A 303 -22.66 -24.47 -8.48
CA ASN A 303 -21.81 -24.96 -9.58
C ASN A 303 -20.72 -25.94 -9.12
N ARG A 304 -20.87 -26.53 -7.92
CA ARG A 304 -19.92 -27.48 -7.30
C ARG A 304 -18.50 -26.95 -7.09
N LYS A 305 -18.28 -25.64 -7.19
CA LYS A 305 -17.00 -24.99 -6.85
C LYS A 305 -16.94 -24.64 -5.36
N PRO A 306 -15.75 -24.63 -4.74
CA PRO A 306 -15.58 -24.14 -3.36
C PRO A 306 -16.19 -22.75 -3.16
N LEU A 307 -16.69 -22.48 -1.95
CA LEU A 307 -17.16 -21.15 -1.59
C LEU A 307 -16.02 -20.11 -1.64
N ASP A 308 -16.36 -18.89 -2.02
CA ASP A 308 -15.44 -17.75 -1.99
C ASP A 308 -15.29 -17.24 -0.54
N PRO A 309 -14.06 -17.04 -0.02
CA PRO A 309 -13.83 -16.42 1.29
C PRO A 309 -14.58 -15.10 1.52
N MET A 310 -14.87 -14.35 0.46
CA MET A 310 -15.62 -13.09 0.55
C MET A 310 -17.08 -13.32 0.95
N GLN A 311 -17.68 -14.45 0.56
CA GLN A 311 -19.06 -14.77 0.90
C GLN A 311 -19.22 -14.99 2.41
N ILE A 312 -18.32 -15.76 3.03
CA ILE A 312 -18.35 -15.97 4.48
C ILE A 312 -18.09 -14.67 5.24
N SER A 313 -17.18 -13.83 4.74
CA SER A 313 -16.89 -12.53 5.36
C SER A 313 -18.14 -11.63 5.39
N ARG A 314 -18.94 -11.61 4.30
CA ARG A 314 -20.20 -10.87 4.23
C ARG A 314 -21.31 -11.46 5.09
N THR A 315 -21.34 -12.78 5.27
CA THR A 315 -22.27 -13.41 6.22
C THR A 315 -21.90 -13.02 7.64
N LEU A 316 -20.63 -13.15 8.03
CA LEU A 316 -20.15 -12.80 9.36
C LEU A 316 -20.40 -11.35 9.71
N GLN A 317 -20.19 -10.41 8.79
CA GLN A 317 -20.50 -8.99 9.02
C GLN A 317 -21.97 -8.81 9.43
N ARG A 318 -22.91 -9.41 8.70
CA ARG A 318 -24.35 -9.33 9.02
C ARG A 318 -24.68 -9.97 10.36
N ILE A 319 -23.98 -11.06 10.72
CA ILE A 319 -24.17 -11.71 12.02
C ILE A 319 -23.63 -10.84 13.16
N TYR A 320 -22.47 -10.21 12.99
CA TYR A 320 -21.93 -9.26 13.97
C TYR A 320 -22.89 -8.10 14.21
N ASP A 321 -23.43 -7.51 13.15
CA ASP A 321 -24.39 -6.41 13.23
C ASP A 321 -25.64 -6.85 14.02
N LYS A 322 -26.19 -8.04 13.72
CA LYS A 322 -27.34 -8.60 14.45
C LYS A 322 -27.04 -8.95 15.90
N ALA A 323 -25.83 -9.40 16.18
CA ALA A 323 -25.39 -9.71 17.54
C ALA A 323 -25.05 -8.46 18.36
N ASN A 324 -25.01 -7.28 17.72
CA ASN A 324 -24.45 -6.05 18.27
C ASN A 324 -23.01 -6.25 18.79
N ILE A 325 -22.20 -6.97 17.99
CA ILE A 325 -20.80 -7.27 18.28
C ILE A 325 -19.92 -6.49 17.29
N PRO A 326 -18.79 -5.90 17.72
CA PRO A 326 -17.86 -5.26 16.81
C PRO A 326 -17.35 -6.25 15.74
N PRO A 327 -17.22 -5.83 14.47
CA PRO A 327 -16.76 -6.73 13.44
C PRO A 327 -15.30 -7.14 13.66
N VAL A 328 -15.05 -8.44 13.60
CA VAL A 328 -13.73 -9.04 13.74
C VAL A 328 -13.43 -9.92 12.54
N SER A 329 -12.19 -9.90 12.05
CA SER A 329 -11.81 -10.74 10.91
C SER A 329 -11.89 -12.22 11.30
N LEU A 330 -12.26 -13.10 10.36
CA LEU A 330 -12.32 -14.54 10.61
C LEU A 330 -10.96 -15.07 11.12
N ARG A 331 -9.84 -14.53 10.61
CA ARG A 331 -8.49 -14.86 11.09
C ARG A 331 -8.30 -14.54 12.58
N ASP A 332 -8.85 -13.44 13.04
CA ASP A 332 -8.70 -13.01 14.43
C ASP A 332 -9.62 -13.80 15.36
N LEU A 333 -10.78 -14.30 14.87
CA LEU A 333 -11.61 -15.24 15.62
C LEU A 333 -10.82 -16.52 15.98
N LYS A 334 -10.05 -17.07 15.03
CA LYS A 334 -9.28 -18.31 15.26
C LYS A 334 -8.19 -18.17 16.32
N LYS A 335 -7.61 -16.98 16.49
CA LYS A 335 -6.59 -16.75 17.53
C LYS A 335 -7.12 -16.99 18.94
N ILE A 336 -8.43 -16.78 19.14
CA ILE A 336 -9.08 -16.87 20.44
C ILE A 336 -9.37 -18.33 20.78
N SER A 337 -9.86 -19.11 19.80
CA SER A 337 -10.14 -20.53 20.00
C SER A 337 -8.89 -21.39 20.22
N SER A 338 -7.71 -20.91 19.82
CA SER A 338 -6.44 -21.61 20.06
C SER A 338 -5.74 -21.23 21.37
N SER A 339 -6.27 -20.25 22.12
CA SER A 339 -5.71 -19.82 23.41
C SER A 339 -6.41 -20.41 24.64
N GLU A 340 -7.49 -21.15 24.41
CA GLU A 340 -8.16 -22.02 25.38
C GLU A 340 -7.74 -23.46 25.14
#